data_AF-H6N103-F1
#
_entry.id   AF-H6N103-F1
#
_cell.length_a   1.000
_cell.length_b   1.000
_cell.length_c   1.000
_cell.angle_alpha   90.00
_cell.angle_beta   90.00
_cell.angle_gamma   90.00
#
_symmetry.space_group_name_H-M   'P 1'
#
loop_
_entity.id
_entity.type
_entity.pdbx_description
1 polymer ?
#
loop_
_entity_poly.entity_id
_entity_poly.type
_entity_poly.pdbx_seq_one_letter_code
_entity_poly.pdbx_strand_id
1 'polypeptide(L)'
;MASKRDIRKYLLEPVVGSRFQPTGFPDLGAATYDGPGGDTRLLVESVQSLANHLEGTTWDEAAQQPVSTVEAIPYVRVVDADGGFLTSSRLEAHRLASAYVLDAKDGGVEFRKTLVERFGLVKNKPLDLRKVYSEIYALDPLSLLHGVFFAQGSWPWQPKISRAVSAFIEAEGVNSAVSGGVKKDSVNNNLDKDAGRTSDRGYGMVPHHRTEYTADKITLFVVIDEQQIHSYGLPESATELLLALADWEVATLLDGGLRLRTACDFEVIGVDGAGELPDIEASEKRLTEAITAADLGAVTELVWTGSKG
;
A
#
# COMPACT_ATOMS: atom_id res chain seq x y z
N MET A 1 -9.14 -19.74 23.06
CA MET A 1 -8.48 -18.42 22.99
C MET A 1 -8.97 -17.78 21.71
N ALA A 2 -9.60 -16.60 21.76
CA ALA A 2 -9.95 -15.88 20.54
C ALA A 2 -8.69 -15.68 19.70
N SER A 3 -8.81 -15.77 18.37
CA SER A 3 -7.68 -15.52 17.47
C SER A 3 -7.13 -14.13 17.75
N LYS A 4 -5.81 -14.00 17.85
CA LYS A 4 -5.11 -12.73 18.09
C LYS A 4 -4.99 -11.86 16.83
N ARG A 5 -5.45 -12.40 15.70
CA ARG A 5 -5.42 -11.81 14.36
C ARG A 5 -6.75 -12.10 13.69
N ASP A 6 -7.30 -11.12 13.02
CA ASP A 6 -8.40 -11.34 12.09
C ASP A 6 -7.83 -11.74 10.73
N ILE A 7 -8.27 -12.88 10.22
CA ILE A 7 -7.82 -13.45 8.95
C ILE A 7 -9.04 -13.60 8.06
N ARG A 8 -9.08 -12.83 6.98
CA ARG A 8 -10.18 -12.82 6.01
C ARG A 8 -9.70 -13.40 4.69
N LYS A 9 -10.60 -14.11 4.02
CA LYS A 9 -10.31 -14.75 2.74
C LYS A 9 -11.47 -14.53 1.80
N TYR A 10 -11.17 -13.99 0.62
CA TYR A 10 -12.17 -13.66 -0.38
C TYR A 10 -11.87 -14.40 -1.68
N LEU A 11 -12.88 -15.09 -2.21
CA LEU A 11 -12.79 -15.75 -3.50
C LEU A 11 -12.94 -14.72 -4.61
N LEU A 12 -12.07 -14.81 -5.60
CA LEU A 12 -12.02 -13.90 -6.74
C LEU A 12 -12.22 -14.64 -8.06
N GLU A 13 -12.83 -13.97 -9.04
CA GLU A 13 -12.82 -14.42 -10.44
C GLU A 13 -12.49 -13.28 -11.40
N PRO A 14 -11.81 -13.55 -12.54
CA PRO A 14 -11.55 -12.51 -13.53
C PRO A 14 -12.87 -11.95 -14.09
N VAL A 15 -13.02 -10.63 -14.11
CA VAL A 15 -14.23 -9.97 -14.65
C VAL A 15 -14.44 -10.27 -16.14
N VAL A 16 -13.35 -10.54 -16.87
CA VAL A 16 -13.38 -10.77 -18.33
C VAL A 16 -12.71 -12.10 -18.69
N GLY A 17 -13.53 -13.10 -19.00
CA GLY A 17 -13.07 -14.43 -19.39
C GLY A 17 -12.45 -15.18 -18.21
N SER A 18 -11.45 -16.04 -18.48
CA SER A 18 -10.80 -16.85 -17.44
C SER A 18 -9.32 -16.53 -17.23
N ARG A 19 -8.78 -15.59 -18.01
CA ARG A 19 -7.33 -15.29 -18.05
C ARG A 19 -7.03 -14.02 -17.27
N PHE A 20 -5.90 -13.99 -16.58
CA PHE A 20 -5.40 -12.81 -15.88
C PHE A 20 -3.88 -12.66 -16.03
N GLN A 21 -3.37 -11.44 -15.83
CA GLN A 21 -1.95 -11.12 -15.82
C GLN A 21 -1.44 -10.86 -14.38
N PRO A 22 -0.60 -11.73 -13.81
CA PRO A 22 -0.08 -11.58 -12.47
C PRO A 22 1.11 -10.63 -12.39
N THR A 23 1.71 -10.49 -11.21
CA THR A 23 2.86 -9.61 -11.00
C THR A 23 4.07 -10.18 -11.72
N GLY A 24 4.61 -9.37 -12.63
CA GLY A 24 5.84 -9.65 -13.33
C GLY A 24 7.00 -8.96 -12.62
N PHE A 25 7.90 -9.75 -12.05
CA PHE A 25 9.13 -9.26 -11.44
C PHE A 25 10.25 -9.27 -12.49
N PRO A 26 11.11 -8.23 -12.58
CA PRO A 26 12.15 -8.14 -13.61
C PRO A 26 13.13 -9.33 -13.66
N ASP A 27 13.39 -9.94 -12.51
CA ASP A 27 14.33 -11.05 -12.32
C ASP A 27 13.66 -12.44 -12.28
N LEU A 28 12.39 -12.51 -11.89
CA LEU A 28 11.64 -13.77 -11.70
C LEU A 28 10.54 -14.02 -12.75
N GLY A 29 10.04 -12.98 -13.42
CA GLY A 29 8.82 -13.06 -14.22
C GLY A 29 7.59 -13.25 -13.32
N ALA A 30 6.66 -14.13 -13.72
CA ALA A 30 5.51 -14.49 -12.89
C ALA A 30 5.96 -15.41 -11.74
N ALA A 31 5.57 -15.09 -10.51
CA ALA A 31 6.01 -15.80 -9.31
C ALA A 31 5.23 -17.10 -9.07
N THR A 32 5.53 -18.15 -9.83
CA THR A 32 5.00 -19.52 -9.62
C THR A 32 5.80 -20.30 -8.59
N TYR A 33 5.14 -21.18 -7.83
CA TYR A 33 5.78 -22.10 -6.87
C TYR A 33 4.96 -23.38 -6.66
N ASP A 34 5.59 -24.39 -6.06
CA ASP A 34 4.93 -25.65 -5.72
C ASP A 34 4.12 -25.50 -4.42
N GLY A 35 2.82 -25.75 -4.50
CA GLY A 35 1.91 -25.79 -3.37
C GLY A 35 2.14 -27.01 -2.48
N PRO A 36 1.64 -26.98 -1.23
CA PRO A 36 1.82 -28.09 -0.28
C PRO A 36 1.16 -29.40 -0.75
N GLY A 37 0.20 -29.34 -1.68
CA GLY A 37 -0.44 -30.51 -2.28
C GLY A 37 0.20 -30.99 -3.58
N GLY A 38 1.28 -30.35 -4.04
CA GLY A 38 1.90 -30.59 -5.35
C GLY A 38 1.21 -29.87 -6.51
N ASP A 39 0.22 -29.01 -6.22
CA ASP A 39 -0.41 -28.11 -7.18
C ASP A 39 0.52 -26.93 -7.54
N THR A 40 0.46 -26.44 -8.77
CA THR A 40 1.17 -25.21 -9.14
C THR A 40 0.39 -24.00 -8.63
N ARG A 41 1.06 -23.16 -7.84
CA ARG A 41 0.52 -21.91 -7.32
C ARG A 41 1.21 -20.72 -7.95
N LEU A 42 0.55 -19.58 -7.85
CA LEU A 42 1.07 -18.32 -8.35
C LEU A 42 0.69 -17.17 -7.43
N LEU A 43 1.68 -16.34 -7.08
CA LEU A 43 1.44 -15.07 -6.42
C LEU A 43 0.92 -14.06 -7.45
N VAL A 44 -0.40 -13.84 -7.47
CA VAL A 44 -1.07 -12.92 -8.39
C VAL A 44 -0.71 -11.48 -8.03
N GLU A 45 -0.72 -11.18 -6.72
CA GLU A 45 -0.33 -9.89 -6.21
C GLU A 45 0.36 -9.99 -4.84
N SER A 46 1.46 -9.26 -4.70
CA SER A 46 2.35 -9.35 -3.53
C SER A 46 1.85 -8.54 -2.34
N VAL A 47 2.36 -8.86 -1.14
CA VAL A 47 2.08 -8.09 0.09
C VAL A 47 2.45 -6.62 -0.06
N GLN A 48 3.56 -6.32 -0.74
CA GLN A 48 4.00 -4.96 -0.98
C GLN A 48 3.06 -4.22 -1.91
N SER A 49 2.59 -4.85 -2.98
CA SER A 49 1.67 -4.21 -3.92
C SER A 49 0.28 -4.02 -3.30
N LEU A 50 -0.26 -5.02 -2.61
CA LEU A 50 -1.54 -4.88 -1.90
C LEU A 50 -1.49 -3.81 -0.81
N ALA A 51 -0.35 -3.62 -0.14
CA ALA A 51 -0.18 -2.51 0.78
C ALA A 51 -0.36 -1.15 0.08
N ASN A 52 0.22 -0.97 -1.12
CA ASN A 52 0.01 0.26 -1.89
C ASN A 52 -1.46 0.43 -2.31
N HIS A 53 -2.16 -0.66 -2.64
CA HIS A 53 -3.59 -0.61 -2.97
C HIS A 53 -4.44 -0.19 -1.77
N LEU A 54 -4.16 -0.73 -0.57
CA LEU A 54 -4.84 -0.33 0.67
C LEU A 54 -4.56 1.14 0.99
N GLU A 55 -3.31 1.59 0.90
CA GLU A 55 -2.95 3.01 1.08
C GLU A 55 -3.68 3.93 0.10
N GLY A 56 -3.78 3.50 -1.16
CA GLY A 56 -4.48 4.22 -2.21
C GLY A 56 -5.96 4.46 -1.93
N THR A 57 -6.61 3.64 -1.09
CA THR A 57 -8.01 3.89 -0.69
C THR A 57 -8.19 5.19 0.09
N THR A 58 -7.11 5.71 0.70
CA THR A 58 -7.14 6.88 1.58
C THR A 58 -6.87 8.22 0.88
N TRP A 59 -6.56 8.21 -0.42
CA TRP A 59 -6.06 9.38 -1.15
C TRP A 59 -6.76 9.62 -2.50
N ASP A 60 -7.13 10.86 -2.76
CA ASP A 60 -7.61 11.32 -4.06
C ASP A 60 -6.42 11.86 -4.87
N GLU A 61 -5.96 11.07 -5.85
CA GLU A 61 -4.86 11.45 -6.74
C GLU A 61 -5.17 12.67 -7.61
N ALA A 62 -6.43 12.88 -8.01
CA ALA A 62 -6.79 13.99 -8.87
C ALA A 62 -6.78 15.31 -8.10
N ALA A 63 -7.29 15.29 -6.87
CA ALA A 63 -7.35 16.45 -6.00
C ALA A 63 -6.09 16.65 -5.12
N GLN A 64 -5.19 15.66 -5.06
CA GLN A 64 -3.96 15.68 -4.24
C GLN A 64 -4.26 15.94 -2.75
N GLN A 65 -5.25 15.24 -2.23
CA GLN A 65 -5.71 15.35 -0.84
C GLN A 65 -6.26 14.00 -0.33
N PRO A 66 -6.42 13.82 0.98
CA PRO A 66 -7.19 12.71 1.53
C PRO A 66 -8.59 12.59 0.92
N VAL A 67 -9.10 11.38 0.76
CA VAL A 67 -10.52 11.20 0.43
C VAL A 67 -11.40 11.68 1.60
N SER A 68 -12.62 12.13 1.29
CA SER A 68 -13.51 12.80 2.26
C SER A 68 -13.72 12.02 3.56
N THR A 69 -13.83 10.69 3.49
CA THR A 69 -14.04 9.81 4.66
C THR A 69 -12.91 9.89 5.68
N VAL A 70 -11.68 10.21 5.25
CA VAL A 70 -10.48 10.27 6.11
C VAL A 70 -9.80 11.65 6.09
N GLU A 71 -10.53 12.69 5.69
CA GLU A 71 -10.02 14.07 5.60
C GLU A 71 -9.62 14.62 6.97
N ALA A 72 -10.39 14.29 8.01
CA ALA A 72 -10.13 14.74 9.38
C ALA A 72 -8.91 14.07 10.04
N ILE A 73 -8.39 12.98 9.45
CA ILE A 73 -7.27 12.23 10.02
C ILE A 73 -5.96 13.00 9.74
N PRO A 74 -5.11 13.24 10.74
CA PRO A 74 -3.88 13.99 10.53
C PRO A 74 -2.93 13.23 9.61
N TYR A 75 -2.10 14.01 8.94
CA TYR A 75 -0.97 13.55 8.13
C TYR A 75 0.06 14.67 8.03
N VAL A 76 1.26 14.34 7.55
CA VAL A 76 2.27 15.35 7.25
C VAL A 76 2.15 15.75 5.78
N ARG A 77 1.82 17.02 5.54
CA ARG A 77 1.78 17.64 4.22
C ARG A 77 3.11 18.35 3.96
N VAL A 78 3.72 18.10 2.81
CA VAL A 78 4.95 18.79 2.39
C VAL A 78 4.63 19.72 1.24
N VAL A 79 4.97 20.99 1.39
CA VAL A 79 4.81 22.02 0.37
C VAL A 79 6.17 22.52 -0.12
N ASP A 80 6.23 23.05 -1.34
CA ASP A 80 7.42 23.74 -1.84
C ASP A 80 7.56 25.16 -1.22
N ALA A 81 8.58 25.90 -1.65
CA ALA A 81 8.85 27.25 -1.16
C ALA A 81 7.76 28.28 -1.53
N ASP A 82 6.96 27.99 -2.54
CA ASP A 82 5.86 28.83 -3.03
C ASP A 82 4.50 28.40 -2.41
N GLY A 83 4.50 27.38 -1.54
CA GLY A 83 3.30 26.83 -0.90
C GLY A 83 2.54 25.81 -1.75
N GLY A 84 3.08 25.41 -2.91
CA GLY A 84 2.53 24.36 -3.76
C GLY A 84 2.64 22.99 -3.10
N PHE A 85 1.63 22.13 -3.27
CA PHE A 85 1.72 20.76 -2.78
C PHE A 85 2.87 20.02 -3.47
N LEU A 86 3.76 19.40 -2.68
CA LEU A 86 4.86 18.60 -3.19
C LEU A 86 4.61 17.10 -2.97
N THR A 87 4.38 16.70 -1.72
CA THR A 87 4.14 15.29 -1.33
C THR A 87 3.55 15.23 0.09
N SER A 88 3.33 14.03 0.63
CA SER A 88 2.82 13.83 1.98
C SER A 88 3.30 12.50 2.61
N SER A 89 3.15 12.35 3.92
CA SER A 89 3.43 11.06 4.59
C SER A 89 2.56 9.91 4.09
N ARG A 90 1.42 10.19 3.44
CA ARG A 90 0.54 9.16 2.84
C ARG A 90 0.99 8.73 1.44
N LEU A 91 1.69 9.60 0.71
CA LEU A 91 2.17 9.31 -0.65
C LEU A 91 3.59 8.73 -0.67
N GLU A 92 4.39 9.04 0.33
CA GLU A 92 5.78 8.61 0.39
C GLU A 92 5.90 7.13 0.75
N ALA A 93 6.68 6.36 -0.01
CA ALA A 93 6.91 4.93 0.26
C ALA A 93 7.52 4.65 1.64
N HIS A 94 8.26 5.62 2.19
CA HIS A 94 8.83 5.57 3.54
C HIS A 94 7.97 6.32 4.58
N ARG A 95 6.80 6.82 4.19
CA ARG A 95 5.83 7.55 5.01
C ARG A 95 6.50 8.68 5.81
N LEU A 96 6.29 8.74 7.12
CA LEU A 96 6.96 9.72 8.00
C LEU A 96 8.50 9.64 7.99
N ALA A 97 9.09 8.53 7.53
CA ALA A 97 10.53 8.34 7.45
C ALA A 97 11.12 8.72 6.08
N SER A 98 10.33 9.30 5.17
CA SER A 98 10.82 9.74 3.86
C SER A 98 11.79 10.90 3.98
N ALA A 99 12.72 11.01 3.02
CA ALA A 99 13.65 12.14 2.98
C ALA A 99 12.89 13.46 2.82
N TYR A 100 11.81 13.48 2.03
CA TYR A 100 10.98 14.67 1.85
C TYR A 100 10.29 15.13 3.13
N VAL A 101 9.90 14.21 4.03
CA VAL A 101 9.36 14.56 5.35
C VAL A 101 10.49 14.94 6.32
N LEU A 102 11.54 14.12 6.41
CA LEU A 102 12.62 14.28 7.39
C LEU A 102 13.45 15.55 7.16
N ASP A 103 13.67 15.94 5.91
CA ASP A 103 14.53 17.08 5.56
C ASP A 103 13.73 18.35 5.25
N ALA A 104 12.40 18.26 5.17
CA ALA A 104 11.54 19.44 5.17
C ALA A 104 11.58 20.16 6.52
N LYS A 105 11.13 21.43 6.51
CA LYS A 105 11.26 22.33 7.64
C LYS A 105 9.91 22.69 8.24
N ASP A 106 9.86 22.65 9.56
CA ASP A 106 8.81 23.28 10.36
C ASP A 106 9.40 24.53 11.03
N GLY A 107 8.87 25.72 10.72
CA GLY A 107 9.40 26.97 11.26
C GLY A 107 10.91 27.20 11.00
N GLY A 108 11.46 26.63 9.92
CA GLY A 108 12.88 26.70 9.57
C GLY A 108 13.77 25.59 10.17
N VAL A 109 13.22 24.71 11.02
CA VAL A 109 13.94 23.58 11.64
C VAL A 109 13.64 22.30 10.86
N GLU A 110 14.68 21.55 10.49
CA GLU A 110 14.53 20.24 9.85
C GLU A 110 13.71 19.29 10.72
N PHE A 111 12.67 18.70 10.15
CA PHE A 111 11.71 17.90 10.88
C PHE A 111 12.32 16.65 11.52
N ARG A 112 13.41 16.09 10.96
CA ARG A 112 14.19 15.02 11.61
C ARG A 112 14.64 15.37 13.03
N LYS A 113 14.96 16.64 13.32
CA LYS A 113 15.35 17.08 14.67
C LYS A 113 14.14 17.12 15.59
N THR A 114 13.02 17.63 15.08
CA THR A 114 11.72 17.61 15.76
C THR A 114 11.31 16.20 16.13
N LEU A 115 11.44 15.22 15.22
CA LEU A 115 11.10 13.82 15.50
C LEU A 115 12.00 13.18 16.56
N VAL A 116 13.30 13.48 16.59
CA VAL A 116 14.22 13.01 17.65
C VAL A 116 13.73 13.47 19.03
N GLU A 117 13.32 14.73 19.14
CA GLU A 117 12.79 15.31 20.38
C GLU A 117 11.42 14.72 20.74
N ARG A 118 10.49 14.71 19.78
CA ARG A 118 9.13 14.17 19.95
C ARG A 118 9.16 12.71 20.37
N PHE A 119 9.96 11.87 19.72
CA PHE A 119 10.11 10.46 20.11
C PHE A 119 10.92 10.26 21.40
N GLY A 120 11.56 11.31 21.93
CA GLY A 120 12.37 11.23 23.14
C GLY A 120 13.61 10.34 22.96
N LEU A 121 14.23 10.38 21.78
CA LEU A 121 15.38 9.53 21.49
C LEU A 121 16.62 10.05 22.23
N VAL A 122 17.06 9.31 23.25
CA VAL A 122 18.21 9.69 24.08
C VAL A 122 19.27 8.60 24.04
N LYS A 123 20.52 8.99 23.77
CA LYS A 123 21.67 8.08 23.79
C LYS A 123 21.81 7.44 25.18
N ASN A 124 22.10 6.14 25.20
CA ASN A 124 22.26 5.34 26.42
C ASN A 124 21.00 5.26 27.31
N LYS A 125 19.80 5.49 26.76
CA LYS A 125 18.52 5.22 27.44
C LYS A 125 17.65 4.28 26.60
N PRO A 126 16.84 3.42 27.23
CA PRO A 126 15.90 2.57 26.50
C PRO A 126 14.87 3.42 25.74
N LEU A 127 14.41 2.90 24.60
CA LEU A 127 13.38 3.54 23.78
C LEU A 127 12.00 3.36 24.43
N ASP A 128 11.29 4.46 24.64
CA ASP A 128 9.87 4.43 25.02
C ASP A 128 9.02 4.24 23.76
N LEU A 129 8.72 2.98 23.45
CA LEU A 129 7.91 2.65 22.27
C LEU A 129 6.50 3.22 22.34
N ARG A 130 5.90 3.31 23.54
CA ARG A 130 4.54 3.86 23.69
C ARG A 130 4.52 5.32 23.28
N LYS A 131 5.53 6.08 23.68
CA LYS A 131 5.72 7.46 23.24
C LYS A 131 5.95 7.54 21.73
N VAL A 132 6.76 6.67 21.14
CA VAL A 132 6.92 6.63 19.68
C VAL A 132 5.58 6.40 18.98
N TYR A 133 4.78 5.43 19.44
CA TYR A 133 3.46 5.15 18.85
C TYR A 133 2.49 6.32 18.99
N SER A 134 2.44 6.99 20.16
CA SER A 134 1.56 8.14 20.34
C SER A 134 1.94 9.32 19.45
N GLU A 135 3.23 9.55 19.26
CA GLU A 135 3.72 10.65 18.41
C GLU A 135 3.52 10.35 16.92
N ILE A 136 3.66 9.09 16.49
CA ILE A 136 3.28 8.68 15.13
C ILE A 136 1.77 8.82 14.95
N TYR A 137 0.95 8.35 15.90
CA TYR A 137 -0.50 8.50 15.85
C TYR A 137 -0.93 9.97 15.72
N ALA A 138 -0.31 10.87 16.49
CA ALA A 138 -0.62 12.30 16.42
C ALA A 138 -0.23 12.95 15.08
N LEU A 139 0.74 12.38 14.36
CA LEU A 139 1.21 12.87 13.06
C LEU A 139 0.47 12.26 11.88
N ASP A 140 0.31 10.95 11.91
CA ASP A 140 -0.21 10.13 10.82
C ASP A 140 -0.58 8.72 11.34
N PRO A 141 -1.83 8.49 11.76
CA PRO A 141 -2.31 7.18 12.23
C PRO A 141 -2.11 6.06 11.20
N LEU A 142 -2.18 6.35 9.90
CA LEU A 142 -2.01 5.35 8.84
C LEU A 142 -0.59 4.79 8.81
N SER A 143 0.41 5.55 9.27
CA SER A 143 1.78 5.05 9.43
C SER A 143 1.90 3.93 10.47
N LEU A 144 0.96 3.83 11.43
CA LEU A 144 0.90 2.69 12.35
C LEU A 144 0.27 1.46 11.69
N LEU A 145 -0.75 1.64 10.85
CA LEU A 145 -1.38 0.53 10.12
C LEU A 145 -0.47 -0.06 9.05
N HIS A 146 0.12 0.81 8.24
CA HIS A 146 0.90 0.42 7.07
C HIS A 146 2.39 0.26 7.36
N GLY A 147 2.80 0.51 8.61
CA GLY A 147 4.17 0.39 9.10
C GLY A 147 5.09 1.51 8.62
N VAL A 148 6.10 1.82 9.43
CA VAL A 148 7.12 2.83 9.12
C VAL A 148 8.45 2.46 9.76
N PHE A 149 9.56 2.71 9.05
CA PHE A 149 10.89 2.42 9.55
C PHE A 149 11.83 3.63 9.41
N PHE A 150 12.24 4.18 10.55
CA PHE A 150 13.16 5.31 10.63
C PHE A 150 14.61 4.82 10.61
N ALA A 151 15.10 4.42 9.43
CA ALA A 151 16.47 3.93 9.21
C ALA A 151 17.54 5.05 9.26
N GLN A 152 17.59 5.78 10.37
CA GLN A 152 18.43 6.96 10.57
C GLN A 152 19.67 6.63 11.38
N GLY A 153 20.79 6.37 10.69
CA GLY A 153 22.05 5.97 11.34
C GLY A 153 22.64 7.01 12.33
N SER A 154 22.21 8.27 12.23
CA SER A 154 22.62 9.34 13.16
C SER A 154 21.76 9.43 14.43
N TRP A 155 20.62 8.75 14.48
CA TRP A 155 19.72 8.78 15.64
C TRP A 155 20.17 7.79 16.73
N PRO A 156 19.91 8.06 18.02
CA PRO A 156 20.19 7.11 19.10
C PRO A 156 19.48 5.76 18.95
N TRP A 157 18.30 5.77 18.31
CA TRP A 157 17.48 4.60 18.00
C TRP A 157 16.87 4.77 16.61
N GLN A 158 16.53 3.65 15.97
CA GLN A 158 15.89 3.60 14.66
C GLN A 158 14.54 2.87 14.78
N PRO A 159 13.48 3.54 15.27
CA PRO A 159 12.19 2.89 15.48
C PRO A 159 11.66 2.24 14.20
N LYS A 160 11.15 1.01 14.34
CA LYS A 160 10.55 0.23 13.27
C LYS A 160 9.19 -0.29 13.73
N ILE A 161 8.17 0.07 12.97
CA ILE A 161 6.79 -0.34 13.18
C ILE A 161 6.41 -1.25 12.02
N SER A 162 6.08 -2.50 12.35
CA SER A 162 5.58 -3.48 11.38
C SER A 162 4.18 -3.09 10.92
N ARG A 163 3.77 -3.56 9.74
CA ARG A 163 2.38 -3.38 9.29
C ARG A 163 1.43 -4.12 10.22
N ALA A 164 0.34 -3.48 10.62
CA ALA A 164 -0.79 -4.12 11.29
C ALA A 164 -1.76 -4.74 10.29
N VAL A 165 -1.83 -4.19 9.06
CA VAL A 165 -2.65 -4.73 7.97
C VAL A 165 -1.75 -5.24 6.86
N SER A 166 -2.04 -6.44 6.37
CA SER A 166 -1.36 -7.00 5.20
C SER A 166 -2.33 -7.82 4.38
N ALA A 167 -2.17 -7.80 3.06
CA ALA A 167 -2.98 -8.60 2.16
C ALA A 167 -2.15 -9.11 0.98
N PHE A 168 -2.58 -10.18 0.33
CA PHE A 168 -1.97 -10.69 -0.91
C PHE A 168 -2.98 -11.55 -1.68
N ILE A 169 -2.75 -11.73 -2.99
CA ILE A 169 -3.62 -12.56 -3.83
C ILE A 169 -2.82 -13.74 -4.35
N GLU A 170 -3.35 -14.93 -4.14
CA GLU A 170 -2.76 -16.20 -4.56
C GLU A 170 -3.74 -16.96 -5.46
N ALA A 171 -3.19 -17.64 -6.46
CA ALA A 171 -3.92 -18.53 -7.35
C ALA A 171 -3.42 -19.97 -7.19
N GLU A 172 -4.36 -20.92 -7.17
CA GLU A 172 -4.13 -22.37 -7.05
C GLU A 172 -4.53 -23.06 -8.36
N GLY A 173 -3.84 -24.16 -8.71
CA GLY A 173 -4.14 -24.92 -9.95
C GLY A 173 -3.82 -24.13 -11.22
N VAL A 174 -2.68 -23.43 -11.23
CA VAL A 174 -2.38 -22.42 -12.24
C VAL A 174 -1.88 -23.03 -13.54
N ASN A 175 -2.43 -22.58 -14.67
CA ASN A 175 -2.02 -22.96 -16.02
C ASN A 175 -1.66 -21.74 -16.88
N SER A 176 -0.56 -21.83 -17.61
CA SER A 176 -0.13 -20.78 -18.55
C SER A 176 -1.05 -20.69 -19.75
N ALA A 177 -1.61 -19.50 -19.99
CA ALA A 177 -2.37 -19.15 -21.18
C ALA A 177 -1.52 -18.25 -22.09
N VAL A 178 -0.70 -18.89 -22.94
CA VAL A 178 0.17 -18.17 -23.87
C VAL A 178 -0.64 -17.61 -25.03
N SER A 179 -0.52 -16.31 -25.24
CA SER A 179 -1.04 -15.61 -26.40
C SER A 179 0.07 -14.83 -27.10
N GLY A 180 -0.24 -14.22 -28.24
CA GLY A 180 0.72 -13.40 -28.96
C GLY A 180 0.02 -12.30 -29.75
N GLY A 181 0.83 -11.33 -30.14
CA GLY A 181 0.41 -10.24 -31.00
C GLY A 181 1.53 -9.84 -31.94
N VAL A 182 1.22 -8.96 -32.88
CA VAL A 182 2.23 -8.36 -33.76
C VAL A 182 2.11 -6.85 -33.60
N LYS A 183 3.18 -6.21 -33.14
CA LYS A 183 3.30 -4.77 -33.27
C LYS A 183 3.49 -4.47 -34.75
N LYS A 184 2.56 -3.74 -35.36
CA LYS A 184 2.66 -3.36 -36.77
C LYS A 184 3.21 -1.95 -36.90
N ASP A 185 4.29 -1.81 -37.66
CA ASP A 185 4.71 -0.51 -38.20
C ASP A 185 3.92 -0.27 -39.49
N SER A 186 3.08 0.77 -39.49
CA SER A 186 2.21 1.13 -40.61
C SER A 186 2.93 1.90 -41.71
N VAL A 187 4.17 2.36 -41.47
CA VAL A 187 4.94 3.20 -42.38
C VAL A 187 6.11 2.41 -42.97
N ASN A 188 6.83 1.64 -42.15
CA ASN A 188 7.92 0.79 -42.61
C ASN A 188 8.02 -0.50 -41.80
N ASN A 189 7.57 -1.61 -42.37
CA ASN A 189 7.58 -2.91 -41.71
C ASN A 189 8.96 -3.58 -41.63
N ASN A 190 9.99 -3.04 -42.30
CA ASN A 190 11.33 -3.64 -42.34
C ASN A 190 12.22 -3.12 -41.21
N LEU A 191 12.90 -4.07 -40.56
CA LEU A 191 14.02 -3.79 -39.68
C LEU A 191 15.29 -3.60 -40.51
N ASP A 192 16.08 -2.59 -40.18
CA ASP A 192 17.38 -2.32 -40.80
C ASP A 192 18.30 -1.73 -39.73
N LYS A 193 19.16 -2.60 -39.19
CA LYS A 193 20.09 -2.22 -38.12
C LYS A 193 21.10 -1.18 -38.58
N ASP A 194 21.51 -1.23 -39.85
CA ASP A 194 22.53 -0.35 -40.41
C ASP A 194 21.97 1.07 -40.61
N ALA A 195 20.67 1.18 -40.90
CA ALA A 195 19.95 2.45 -40.91
C ALA A 195 19.37 2.87 -39.54
N GLY A 196 19.70 2.17 -38.45
CA GLY A 196 19.21 2.46 -37.10
C GLY A 196 17.71 2.18 -36.88
N ARG A 197 17.08 1.43 -37.78
CA ARG A 197 15.68 0.98 -37.70
C ARG A 197 15.62 -0.35 -36.97
N THR A 198 15.68 -0.27 -35.65
CA THR A 198 15.68 -1.43 -34.76
C THR A 198 14.39 -1.53 -33.95
N SER A 199 14.06 -2.73 -33.48
CA SER A 199 12.81 -3.01 -32.77
C SER A 199 12.74 -2.32 -31.39
N ASP A 200 13.88 -2.18 -30.70
CA ASP A 200 14.02 -1.43 -29.44
C ASP A 200 13.76 0.07 -29.62
N ARG A 201 13.97 0.60 -30.83
CA ARG A 201 13.60 1.97 -31.21
C ARG A 201 12.20 2.09 -31.80
N GLY A 202 11.47 0.97 -31.85
CA GLY A 202 10.07 0.92 -32.21
C GLY A 202 9.75 0.67 -33.68
N TYR A 203 10.74 0.44 -34.54
CA TYR A 203 10.56 0.17 -35.97
C TYR A 203 10.17 -1.28 -36.28
N GLY A 204 9.51 -1.48 -37.42
CA GLY A 204 9.27 -2.79 -38.03
C GLY A 204 8.10 -3.57 -37.43
N MET A 205 7.78 -4.72 -38.06
CA MET A 205 6.80 -5.66 -37.49
C MET A 205 7.46 -6.63 -36.52
N VAL A 206 7.07 -6.59 -35.26
CA VAL A 206 7.67 -7.42 -34.20
C VAL A 206 6.59 -8.29 -33.57
N PRO A 207 6.63 -9.62 -33.81
CA PRO A 207 5.86 -10.58 -33.04
C PRO A 207 6.27 -10.54 -31.58
N HIS A 208 5.29 -10.54 -30.68
CA HIS A 208 5.53 -10.67 -29.25
C HIS A 208 4.65 -11.78 -28.68
N HIS A 209 5.15 -12.46 -27.66
CA HIS A 209 4.38 -13.40 -26.87
C HIS A 209 3.98 -12.72 -25.56
N ARG A 210 2.78 -13.04 -25.09
CA ARG A 210 2.27 -12.62 -23.78
C ARG A 210 1.81 -13.87 -23.06
N THR A 211 2.38 -14.12 -21.89
CA THR A 211 1.92 -15.20 -21.02
C THR A 211 0.95 -14.61 -20.01
N GLU A 212 -0.31 -15.02 -20.13
CA GLU A 212 -1.34 -14.83 -19.10
C GLU A 212 -1.53 -16.17 -18.38
N TYR A 213 -2.38 -16.19 -17.35
CA TYR A 213 -2.63 -17.38 -16.55
C TYR A 213 -4.12 -17.62 -16.36
N THR A 214 -4.47 -18.88 -16.16
CA THR A 214 -5.78 -19.33 -15.67
C THR A 214 -5.54 -20.08 -14.36
N ALA A 215 -6.55 -20.17 -13.50
CA ALA A 215 -6.44 -20.84 -12.20
C ALA A 215 -7.77 -21.50 -11.82
N ASP A 216 -7.70 -22.55 -11.02
CA ASP A 216 -8.88 -23.23 -10.48
C ASP A 216 -9.52 -22.41 -9.35
N LYS A 217 -8.68 -21.72 -8.56
CA LYS A 217 -9.11 -20.87 -7.45
C LYS A 217 -8.18 -19.67 -7.32
N ILE A 218 -8.76 -18.49 -7.09
CA ILE A 218 -8.03 -17.26 -6.78
C ILE A 218 -8.56 -16.71 -5.46
N THR A 219 -7.66 -16.43 -4.52
CA THR A 219 -8.03 -16.00 -3.17
C THR A 219 -7.24 -14.75 -2.77
N LEU A 220 -7.94 -13.72 -2.34
CA LEU A 220 -7.38 -12.59 -1.59
C LEU A 220 -7.34 -12.96 -0.11
N PHE A 221 -6.15 -12.95 0.46
CA PHE A 221 -5.91 -13.11 1.89
C PHE A 221 -5.68 -11.75 2.51
N VAL A 222 -6.38 -11.46 3.62
CA VAL A 222 -6.18 -10.25 4.43
C VAL A 222 -5.91 -10.67 5.86
N VAL A 223 -4.94 -10.01 6.50
CA VAL A 223 -4.60 -10.19 7.91
C VAL A 223 -4.59 -8.82 8.59
N ILE A 224 -5.42 -8.67 9.62
CA ILE A 224 -5.42 -7.54 10.54
C ILE A 224 -4.88 -8.03 11.88
N ASP A 225 -3.70 -7.56 12.27
CA ASP A 225 -3.06 -7.89 13.54
C ASP A 225 -3.58 -6.99 14.67
N GLU A 226 -4.78 -7.33 15.14
CA GLU A 226 -5.43 -6.63 16.26
C GLU A 226 -4.55 -6.63 17.52
N GLN A 227 -3.83 -7.74 17.79
CA GLN A 227 -2.91 -7.80 18.90
C GLN A 227 -1.82 -6.74 18.80
N GLN A 228 -1.26 -6.50 17.62
CA GLN A 228 -0.29 -5.44 17.40
C GLN A 228 -0.91 -4.06 17.66
N ILE A 229 -2.11 -3.79 17.14
CA ILE A 229 -2.83 -2.52 17.34
C ILE A 229 -3.05 -2.27 18.84
N HIS A 230 -3.52 -3.27 19.59
CA HIS A 230 -3.67 -3.19 21.04
C HIS A 230 -2.33 -3.01 21.77
N SER A 231 -1.25 -3.61 21.26
CA SER A 231 0.08 -3.53 21.89
C SER A 231 0.70 -2.14 21.87
N TYR A 232 0.21 -1.22 21.03
CA TYR A 232 0.67 0.17 21.01
C TYR A 232 0.37 0.92 22.31
N GLY A 233 -0.61 0.46 23.10
CA GLY A 233 -0.99 1.08 24.37
C GLY A 233 -1.57 2.49 24.19
N LEU A 234 -2.19 2.75 23.05
CA LEU A 234 -2.95 3.97 22.78
C LEU A 234 -4.28 3.98 23.58
N PRO A 235 -4.94 5.14 23.73
CA PRO A 235 -6.31 5.19 24.27
C PRO A 235 -7.28 4.33 23.46
N GLU A 236 -8.38 3.90 24.08
CA GLU A 236 -9.38 3.03 23.45
C GLU A 236 -9.95 3.63 22.17
N SER A 237 -10.25 4.93 22.14
CA SER A 237 -10.73 5.61 20.93
C SER A 237 -9.72 5.61 19.78
N ALA A 238 -8.42 5.71 20.09
CA ALA A 238 -7.36 5.64 19.10
C ALA A 238 -7.15 4.22 18.57
N THR A 239 -7.24 3.21 19.45
CA THR A 239 -7.24 1.80 19.06
C THR A 239 -8.42 1.47 18.15
N GLU A 240 -9.63 1.93 18.52
CA GLU A 240 -10.83 1.72 17.71
C GLU A 240 -10.72 2.40 16.34
N LEU A 241 -10.17 3.61 16.27
CA LEU A 241 -9.90 4.27 14.99
C LEU A 241 -9.00 3.43 14.08
N LEU A 242 -7.92 2.85 14.61
CA LEU A 242 -7.01 2.02 13.82
C LEU A 242 -7.70 0.74 13.31
N LEU A 243 -8.55 0.12 14.12
CA LEU A 243 -9.33 -1.06 13.70
C LEU A 243 -10.38 -0.68 12.64
N ALA A 244 -11.13 0.41 12.86
CA ALA A 244 -12.14 0.88 11.92
C ALA A 244 -11.52 1.31 10.57
N LEU A 245 -10.33 1.93 10.59
CA LEU A 245 -9.57 2.24 9.38
C LEU A 245 -9.19 0.97 8.62
N ALA A 246 -8.62 -0.03 9.31
CA ALA A 246 -8.24 -1.29 8.67
C ALA A 246 -9.44 -1.98 8.01
N ASP A 247 -10.61 -1.95 8.67
CA ASP A 247 -11.84 -2.51 8.13
C ASP A 247 -12.36 -1.75 6.93
N TRP A 248 -12.37 -0.42 7.01
CA TRP A 248 -12.82 0.44 5.94
C TRP A 248 -11.91 0.37 4.71
N GLU A 249 -10.57 0.33 4.87
CA GLU A 249 -9.65 0.15 3.73
C GLU A 249 -9.91 -1.17 3.00
N VAL A 250 -10.16 -2.26 3.75
CA VAL A 250 -10.50 -3.56 3.16
C VAL A 250 -11.85 -3.50 2.45
N ALA A 251 -12.88 -2.93 3.08
CA ALA A 251 -14.19 -2.76 2.45
C ALA A 251 -14.10 -1.95 1.15
N THR A 252 -13.36 -0.84 1.17
CA THR A 252 -13.17 0.06 0.04
C THR A 252 -12.38 -0.61 -1.09
N LEU A 253 -11.35 -1.39 -0.75
CA LEU A 253 -10.59 -2.16 -1.73
C LEU A 253 -11.46 -3.18 -2.47
N LEU A 254 -12.34 -3.88 -1.76
CA LEU A 254 -13.24 -4.88 -2.35
C LEU A 254 -14.36 -4.23 -3.18
N ASP A 255 -14.91 -3.10 -2.72
CA ASP A 255 -15.95 -2.35 -3.42
C ASP A 255 -15.41 -1.68 -4.71
N GLY A 256 -14.15 -1.24 -4.70
CA GLY A 256 -13.48 -0.61 -5.84
C GLY A 256 -13.18 -1.52 -7.04
N GLY A 257 -13.64 -2.78 -7.03
CA GLY A 257 -13.59 -3.69 -8.18
C GLY A 257 -12.22 -4.30 -8.49
N LEU A 258 -11.24 -4.23 -7.56
CA LEU A 258 -9.94 -4.94 -7.63
C LEU A 258 -9.25 -4.89 -9.00
N ARG A 259 -9.30 -3.75 -9.70
CA ARG A 259 -8.54 -3.53 -10.94
C ARG A 259 -7.07 -3.24 -10.61
N LEU A 260 -6.28 -4.30 -10.47
CA LEU A 260 -4.89 -4.22 -10.03
C LEU A 260 -3.95 -3.70 -11.12
N ARG A 261 -4.16 -4.14 -12.37
CA ARG A 261 -3.40 -3.68 -13.55
C ARG A 261 -4.10 -4.08 -14.85
N THR A 262 -3.44 -3.81 -15.98
CA THR A 262 -3.89 -4.27 -17.29
C THR A 262 -4.09 -5.78 -17.33
N ALA A 263 -5.30 -6.22 -17.69
CA ALA A 263 -5.72 -7.62 -17.74
C ALA A 263 -5.58 -8.37 -16.38
N CYS A 264 -5.69 -7.65 -15.26
CA CYS A 264 -5.84 -8.24 -13.93
C CYS A 264 -6.91 -7.43 -13.20
N ASP A 265 -8.14 -7.88 -13.37
CA ASP A 265 -9.36 -7.23 -12.92
C ASP A 265 -10.26 -8.34 -12.36
N PHE A 266 -10.66 -8.21 -11.11
CA PHE A 266 -11.31 -9.28 -10.36
C PHE A 266 -12.60 -8.80 -9.70
N GLU A 267 -13.60 -9.66 -9.68
CA GLU A 267 -14.76 -9.47 -8.81
C GLU A 267 -14.70 -10.44 -7.64
N VAL A 268 -15.31 -10.04 -6.52
CA VAL A 268 -15.39 -10.85 -5.31
C VAL A 268 -16.65 -11.71 -5.40
N ILE A 269 -16.49 -13.04 -5.43
CA ILE A 269 -17.60 -13.98 -5.58
C ILE A 269 -18.08 -14.59 -4.26
N GLY A 270 -17.34 -14.34 -3.17
CA GLY A 270 -17.73 -14.80 -1.85
C GLY A 270 -16.59 -14.83 -0.84
N VAL A 271 -16.91 -15.32 0.36
CA VAL A 271 -15.96 -15.53 1.45
C VAL A 271 -15.49 -16.99 1.45
N ASP A 272 -14.19 -17.21 1.58
CA ASP A 272 -13.61 -18.55 1.73
C ASP A 272 -13.51 -18.95 3.20
N GLY A 273 -14.59 -19.52 3.73
CA GLY A 273 -14.67 -20.02 5.10
C GLY A 273 -15.72 -19.29 5.94
N ALA A 274 -15.35 -18.89 7.16
CA ALA A 274 -16.24 -18.17 8.06
C ALA A 274 -16.05 -16.65 7.91
N GLY A 275 -17.15 -15.90 7.96
CA GLY A 275 -17.16 -14.44 7.83
C GLY A 275 -18.19 -13.99 6.79
N GLU A 276 -18.30 -12.68 6.63
CA GLU A 276 -19.19 -12.04 5.67
C GLU A 276 -18.37 -11.06 4.81
N LEU A 277 -18.90 -10.72 3.64
CA LEU A 277 -18.33 -9.62 2.86
C LEU A 277 -18.51 -8.33 3.66
N PRO A 278 -17.47 -7.49 3.78
CA PRO A 278 -17.59 -6.25 4.50
C PRO A 278 -18.59 -5.33 3.77
N ASP A 279 -19.50 -4.76 4.55
CA ASP A 279 -20.42 -3.72 4.08
C ASP A 279 -19.70 -2.38 4.14
N ILE A 280 -19.54 -1.74 2.99
CA ILE A 280 -18.87 -0.44 2.86
C ILE A 280 -19.61 0.65 3.65
N GLU A 281 -20.94 0.71 3.61
CA GLU A 281 -21.71 1.74 4.31
C GLU A 281 -21.59 1.57 5.84
N ALA A 282 -21.64 0.32 6.31
CA ALA A 282 -21.44 0.01 7.73
C ALA A 282 -20.01 0.34 8.20
N SER A 283 -19.01 0.07 7.34
CA SER A 283 -17.61 0.35 7.65
C SER A 283 -17.31 1.85 7.67
N GLU A 284 -17.85 2.61 6.72
CA GLU A 284 -17.77 4.08 6.70
C GLU A 284 -18.42 4.72 7.92
N LYS A 285 -19.60 4.21 8.31
CA LYS A 285 -20.29 4.69 9.51
C LYS A 285 -19.43 4.46 10.76
N ARG A 286 -18.91 3.24 10.95
CA ARG A 286 -18.04 2.91 12.08
C ARG A 286 -16.78 3.79 12.10
N LEU A 287 -16.15 3.99 10.95
CA LEU A 287 -14.98 4.86 10.84
C LEU A 287 -15.31 6.31 11.20
N THR A 288 -16.44 6.84 10.74
CA THR A 288 -16.89 8.21 11.07
C THR A 288 -17.13 8.39 12.58
N GLU A 289 -17.76 7.40 13.22
CA GLU A 289 -17.95 7.38 14.68
C GLU A 289 -16.60 7.33 15.41
N ALA A 290 -15.66 6.51 14.95
CA ALA A 290 -14.32 6.39 15.53
C ALA A 290 -13.49 7.67 15.36
N ILE A 291 -13.54 8.33 14.20
CA ILE A 291 -12.90 9.63 13.95
C ILE A 291 -13.46 10.68 14.92
N THR A 292 -14.77 10.71 15.12
CA THR A 292 -15.43 11.68 16.02
C THR A 292 -15.03 11.47 17.49
N ALA A 293 -14.80 10.22 17.90
CA ALA A 293 -14.40 9.89 19.26
C ALA A 293 -12.88 10.01 19.51
N ALA A 294 -12.08 10.01 18.45
CA ALA A 294 -10.62 10.06 18.53
C ALA A 294 -10.10 11.47 18.87
N ASP A 295 -9.05 11.52 19.69
CA ASP A 295 -8.30 12.76 19.93
C ASP A 295 -7.23 12.88 18.83
N LEU A 296 -7.57 13.60 17.76
CA LEU A 296 -6.76 13.72 16.56
C LEU A 296 -5.89 14.98 16.60
N GLY A 297 -4.65 14.84 16.12
CA GLY A 297 -3.77 15.97 15.84
C GLY A 297 -4.25 16.79 14.64
N ALA A 298 -3.61 17.93 14.41
CA ALA A 298 -3.80 18.72 13.19
C ALA A 298 -2.88 18.21 12.06
N VAL A 299 -3.26 18.51 10.82
CA VAL A 299 -2.36 18.35 9.67
C VAL A 299 -1.09 19.17 9.92
N THR A 300 0.07 18.52 9.84
CA THR A 300 1.36 19.17 10.00
C THR A 300 1.86 19.57 8.62
N GLU A 301 2.00 20.86 8.35
CA GLU A 301 2.55 21.36 7.09
C GLU A 301 4.05 21.66 7.24
N LEU A 302 4.87 21.08 6.35
CA LEU A 302 6.32 21.26 6.30
C LEU A 302 6.73 21.89 4.97
N VAL A 303 7.75 22.75 5.00
CA VAL A 303 8.27 23.43 3.80
C VAL A 303 9.54 22.72 3.31
N TRP A 304 9.49 22.25 2.07
CA TRP A 304 10.64 21.72 1.33
C TRP A 304 11.38 22.83 0.60
N THR A 305 12.64 23.06 0.98
CA THR A 305 13.48 24.07 0.31
C THR A 305 14.49 23.48 -0.67
N GLY A 306 14.40 22.17 -0.96
CA GLY A 306 15.44 21.42 -1.66
C GLY A 306 16.72 21.26 -0.85
N SER A 307 17.49 20.20 -1.10
CA SER A 307 18.90 20.21 -0.69
C SER A 307 19.62 21.18 -1.62
N LYS A 308 20.31 22.18 -1.07
CA LYS A 308 21.49 22.69 -1.78
C LYS A 308 22.41 21.48 -1.95
N GLY A 309 22.58 21.04 -3.20
CA GLY A 309 23.56 20.01 -3.54
C GLY A 309 24.96 20.41 -3.12
#